data_AF-A0A842M0B1-F1
#
_entry.id   AF-A0A842M0B1-F1
#
_cell.length_a   1.000
_cell.length_b   1.000
_cell.length_c   1.000
_cell.angle_alpha   90.00
_cell.angle_beta   90.00
_cell.angle_gamma   90.00
#
_symmetry.space_group_name_H-M   'P 1'
#
loop_
_entity.id
_entity.type
_entity.pdbx_description
1 polymer ?
#
loop_
_entity_poly.entity_id
_entity_poly.type
_entity_poly.pdbx_seq_one_letter_code
_entity_poly.pdbx_strand_id
1 'polypeptide(L)' 'MVDEETEGPEPADEGNEEIGKYVDFVIEVPETIPILSAITHSVALQLLAYYTARARGCEIDKPRNLAKSVTVE' A
#
# COMPACT_ATOMS: atom_id res chain seq x y z
N MET A 1 3.21 40.87 -6.45
CA MET A 1 3.09 39.82 -7.49
C MET A 1 3.30 38.53 -6.73
N VAL A 2 2.20 37.77 -6.68
CA VAL A 2 1.89 36.55 -5.92
C VAL A 2 3.06 35.97 -5.14
N ASP A 3 2.96 36.08 -3.82
CA ASP A 3 3.75 35.33 -2.86
C ASP A 3 3.70 33.85 -3.26
N GLU A 4 4.88 33.31 -3.55
CA GLU A 4 5.09 31.88 -3.74
C GLU A 4 4.87 31.22 -2.38
N GLU A 5 3.60 30.93 -2.06
CA GLU A 5 3.22 29.99 -1.01
C GLU A 5 3.89 28.67 -1.35
N THR A 6 5.12 28.53 -0.86
CA THR A 6 5.75 27.24 -0.67
C THR A 6 4.99 26.61 0.49
N GLU A 7 3.79 26.11 0.17
CA GLU A 7 3.13 25.07 0.93
C GLU A 7 4.04 23.85 0.76
N GLY A 8 5.15 23.86 1.51
CA GLY A 8 5.94 22.66 1.74
C GLY A 8 4.95 21.58 2.19
N PRO A 9 5.13 20.32 1.76
CA PRO A 9 4.17 19.29 2.11
C PRO A 9 4.02 19.33 3.63
N GLU A 10 2.83 19.70 4.11
CA GLU A 10 2.52 19.56 5.52
C GLU A 10 2.86 18.11 5.85
N PRO A 11 3.69 17.85 6.88
CA PRO A 11 4.03 16.48 7.23
C PRO A 11 2.71 15.75 7.45
N ALA A 12 2.40 14.80 6.59
CA ALA A 12 1.19 13.98 6.71
C ALA A 12 1.36 12.91 7.80
N ASP A 13 2.15 13.26 8.82
CA ASP A 13 2.73 12.40 9.86
C ASP A 13 2.30 12.87 11.25
N GLU A 14 1.10 13.43 11.38
CA GLU A 14 0.24 13.00 12.50
C GLU A 14 -0.46 11.72 12.05
N GLY A 15 0.34 10.67 11.84
CA GLY A 15 -0.12 9.31 11.63
C GLY A 15 -1.06 9.00 12.78
N ASN A 16 -2.35 9.02 12.48
CA ASN A 16 -3.45 9.15 13.42
C ASN A 16 -3.28 8.15 14.58
N GLU A 17 -2.62 8.56 15.67
CA GLU A 17 -2.30 7.71 16.83
C GLU A 17 -3.59 7.10 17.40
N GLU A 18 -4.70 7.80 17.19
CA GLU A 18 -6.06 7.38 17.47
C GLU A 18 -6.48 6.10 16.74
N ILE A 19 -5.97 5.81 15.52
CA ILE A 19 -6.29 4.58 14.77
C ILE A 19 -5.85 3.35 15.55
N GLY A 20 -4.73 3.43 16.28
CA GLY A 20 -4.24 2.34 17.12
C GLY A 20 -5.24 1.90 18.20
N LYS A 21 -6.23 2.75 18.55
CA LYS A 21 -7.31 2.40 19.49
C LYS A 21 -8.39 1.51 18.87
N TYR A 22 -8.45 1.44 17.54
CA TYR A 22 -9.52 0.75 16.80
C TYR A 22 -9.03 -0.47 16.02
N VAL A 23 -7.73 -0.70 15.92
CA VAL A 23 -7.15 -1.79 15.12
C VAL A 23 -6.07 -2.55 15.90
N ASP A 24 -5.91 -3.84 15.60
CA ASP A 24 -4.88 -4.67 16.24
C ASP A 24 -3.47 -4.38 15.72
N PHE A 25 -3.36 -3.97 14.45
CA PHE A 25 -2.09 -3.75 13.78
C PHE A 25 -2.16 -2.54 12.84
N VAL A 26 -1.08 -1.75 12.83
CA VAL A 26 -0.86 -0.65 11.88
C VAL A 26 0.37 -1.00 11.04
N ILE A 27 0.25 -0.85 9.72
CA ILE A 27 1.39 -0.99 8.80
C ILE A 27 1.79 0.41 8.37
N GLU A 28 2.86 0.92 8.97
CA GLU A 28 3.45 2.20 8.59
C GLU A 28 4.17 2.07 7.25
N VAL A 29 4.03 3.10 6.42
CA VAL A 29 4.72 3.22 5.13
C VAL A 29 5.48 4.54 5.10
N PRO A 30 6.61 4.63 4.37
CA PRO A 30 7.35 5.88 4.26
C PRO A 30 6.50 7.00 3.68
N GLU A 31 6.66 8.21 4.22
CA GLU A 31 6.06 9.41 3.66
C GLU A 31 6.53 9.60 2.21
N THR A 32 5.60 9.99 1.35
CA THR A 32 5.87 10.26 -0.07
C THR A 32 4.92 11.32 -0.58
N ILE A 33 5.24 11.91 -1.73
CA ILE A 33 4.36 12.91 -2.34
C ILE A 33 2.98 12.30 -2.64
N PRO A 34 1.87 13.03 -2.44
CA PRO A 34 0.52 12.46 -2.48
C PRO A 34 0.20 11.64 -3.74
N ILE A 35 0.71 12.08 -4.89
CA ILE A 35 0.51 11.41 -6.18
C ILE A 35 1.21 10.04 -6.28
N LEU A 36 2.26 9.79 -5.49
CA LEU A 36 2.99 8.53 -5.47
C LEU A 36 2.58 7.61 -4.31
N SER A 37 1.74 8.09 -3.39
CA SER A 37 1.29 7.33 -2.21
C SER A 37 0.75 5.94 -2.56
N ALA A 38 -0.03 5.83 -3.64
CA ALA A 38 -0.61 4.58 -4.10
C ALA A 38 0.45 3.51 -4.43
N ILE A 39 1.63 3.91 -4.92
CA ILE A 39 2.71 2.98 -5.26
C ILE A 39 3.28 2.36 -3.97
N THR A 40 3.64 3.19 -3.00
CA THR A 40 4.20 2.73 -1.72
C THR A 40 3.22 1.82 -0.98
N HIS A 41 1.94 2.20 -0.94
CA HIS A 41 0.88 1.37 -0.32
C HIS A 41 0.69 0.05 -1.07
N SER A 42 0.75 0.05 -2.40
CA SER A 42 0.62 -1.17 -3.20
C SER A 42 1.72 -2.19 -2.88
N VAL A 43 2.96 -1.73 -2.67
CA VAL A 43 4.07 -2.62 -2.28
C VAL A 43 3.80 -3.26 -0.92
N ALA A 44 3.34 -2.49 0.07
CA ALA A 44 2.98 -3.02 1.38
C ALA A 44 1.87 -4.09 1.28
N LEU A 45 0.82 -3.82 0.50
CA LEU A 45 -0.28 -4.76 0.28
C LEU A 45 0.16 -6.02 -0.50
N GLN A 46 1.06 -5.89 -1.47
CA GLN A 46 1.64 -7.02 -2.20
C GLN A 46 2.43 -7.95 -1.26
N LEU A 47 3.24 -7.39 -0.36
CA LEU A 47 3.97 -8.15 0.64
C LEU A 47 3.03 -8.85 1.64
N LEU A 48 2.00 -8.16 2.10
CA LEU A 48 0.98 -8.76 2.96
C LEU A 48 0.29 -9.96 2.28
N ALA A 49 -0.11 -9.79 1.01
CA ALA A 49 -0.72 -10.87 0.23
C ALA A 49 0.24 -12.05 0.04
N TYR A 50 1.50 -11.79 -0.30
CA TYR A 50 2.54 -12.81 -0.45
C TYR A 50 2.72 -13.63 0.82
N TYR A 51 2.91 -12.97 1.96
CA TYR A 51 3.13 -13.65 3.23
C TYR A 51 1.89 -14.41 3.71
N THR A 52 0.70 -13.86 3.46
CA THR A 52 -0.57 -14.54 3.75
C THR A 52 -0.73 -15.80 2.90
N ALA A 53 -0.46 -15.74 1.60
CA ALA A 53 -0.52 -16.90 0.70
C ALA A 53 0.51 -17.96 1.10
N ARG A 54 1.73 -17.55 1.45
CA ARG A 54 2.79 -18.45 1.95
C ARG A 54 2.38 -19.14 3.24
N ALA A 55 1.85 -18.39 4.21
CA ALA A 55 1.41 -18.94 5.49
C ALA A 55 0.24 -19.92 5.33
N ARG A 56 -0.61 -19.73 4.32
CA ARG A 56 -1.73 -20.60 3.99
C ARG A 56 -1.37 -21.75 3.04
N GLY A 57 -0.11 -21.87 2.62
CA GLY A 57 0.33 -22.91 1.67
C GLY A 57 -0.35 -22.81 0.30
N CYS A 58 -0.72 -21.61 -0.13
CA CYS A 58 -1.32 -21.37 -1.44
C CYS A 58 -0.23 -21.22 -2.52
N GLU A 59 -0.52 -21.68 -3.75
CA GLU A 59 0.35 -21.47 -4.92
C GLU A 59 0.41 -19.97 -5.27
N ILE A 60 1.55 -19.34 -4.99
CA ILE A 60 1.74 -17.89 -5.13
C ILE A 60 1.93 -17.51 -6.61
N ASP A 61 2.79 -18.24 -7.33
CA ASP A 61 3.11 -17.95 -8.73
C ASP A 61 2.02 -18.42 -9.70
N LYS A 62 1.20 -19.39 -9.27
CA LYS A 62 0.14 -20.01 -10.07
C LYS A 62 -1.17 -20.09 -9.28
N PRO A 63 -1.80 -18.94 -8.98
CA PRO A 63 -3.05 -18.94 -8.25
C PRO A 63 -4.13 -19.68 -9.03
N ARG A 64 -5.00 -20.37 -8.30
CA ARG A 64 -6.05 -21.22 -8.90
C ARG A 64 -6.96 -20.39 -9.80
N ASN A 65 -7.31 -20.93 -10.97
CA ASN A 65 -8.23 -20.34 -11.94
C ASN A 65 -7.74 -19.02 -12.59
N LEU A 66 -6.45 -18.69 -12.48
CA LEU A 66 -5.86 -17.54 -13.17
C LEU A 66 -4.88 -17.98 -14.26
N ALA A 67 -4.92 -17.27 -15.38
CA ALA A 67 -3.90 -17.31 -16.41
C ALA A 67 -3.08 -16.02 -16.36
N LYS A 68 -1.81 -16.08 -16.78
CA LYS A 68 -0.94 -14.89 -16.85
C LYS A 68 -1.51 -13.81 -17.79
N SER A 69 -2.13 -14.26 -18.87
CA SER A 69 -2.95 -13.45 -19.78
C SER A 69 -4.04 -14.35 -20.35
N VAL A 70 -5.25 -13.82 -20.54
CA VAL A 70 -6.35 -14.54 -21.18
C VAL A 70 -6.31 -14.21 -22.66
N THR A 71 -5.88 -15.16 -23.48
CA THR A 71 -5.97 -15.09 -24.93
C THR A 71 -7.05 -16.07 -25.37
N VAL A 72 -8.25 -15.56 -25.64
CA VAL A 72 -9.33 -16.33 -26.26
C VAL A 72 -9.42 -15.96 -27.73
N GLU A 73 -9.74 -16.94 -28.56
CA GLU A 73 -10.20 -16.77 -29.94
C GLU A 73 -11.72 -16.63 -29.96
#